data_AF-A0A356SBG9-F1
#
_entry.id   AF-A0A356SBG9-F1
#
_cell.length_a   1.000
_cell.length_b   1.000
_cell.length_c   1.000
_cell.angle_alpha   90.00
_cell.angle_beta   90.00
_cell.angle_gamma   90.00
#
_symmetry.space_group_name_H-M   'P 1'
#
loop_
_entity.id
_entity.type
_entity.pdbx_description
1 polymer ?
#
loop_
_entity_poly.entity_id
_entity_poly.type
_entity_poly.pdbx_seq_one_letter_code
_entity_poly.pdbx_strand_id
1 'polypeptide(L)'
;MRTLISSLVGAVLLASFAALGSGLISAVYEETKVPIAKAERAAEAKQLLEIFPQSSHDNELIDDGFVIAANDALLTLREPGTGYRARRGNAVSGIIIPATARDGYSGDIRLLVGINSDGMIAGVRILGHRETP
;
A
#
# COMPACT_ATOMS: atom_id res chain seq x y z
N MET A 1 -56.55 7.31 -5.22
CA MET A 1 -55.97 6.63 -6.40
C MET A 1 -54.90 7.47 -7.11
N ARG A 2 -55.10 8.78 -7.33
CA ARG A 2 -54.11 9.66 -8.00
C ARG A 2 -52.74 9.78 -7.29
N THR A 3 -52.74 9.83 -5.96
CA THR A 3 -51.51 9.90 -5.13
C THR A 3 -50.69 8.60 -5.15
N LEU A 4 -51.35 7.45 -5.14
CA LEU A 4 -50.70 6.13 -5.25
C LEU A 4 -49.98 5.96 -6.59
N ILE A 5 -50.59 6.40 -7.70
CA ILE A 5 -49.97 6.33 -9.03
C ILE A 5 -48.76 7.26 -9.12
N SER A 6 -48.85 8.50 -8.61
CA SER A 6 -47.71 9.42 -8.60
C SER A 6 -46.55 8.93 -7.74
N SER A 7 -46.83 8.31 -6.59
CA SER A 7 -45.79 7.72 -5.73
C SER A 7 -45.11 6.53 -6.40
N LEU A 8 -45.85 5.68 -7.12
CA LEU A 8 -45.28 4.55 -7.84
C LEU A 8 -44.38 5.01 -9.00
N VAL A 9 -44.80 6.03 -9.76
CA VAL A 9 -43.99 6.61 -10.84
C VAL A 9 -42.69 7.20 -10.29
N GLY A 10 -42.75 7.94 -9.17
CA GLY A 10 -41.56 8.48 -8.52
C GLY A 10 -40.58 7.39 -8.06
N ALA A 11 -41.09 6.30 -7.49
CA ALA A 11 -40.28 5.17 -7.05
C ALA A 11 -39.59 4.47 -8.23
N VAL A 12 -40.30 4.24 -9.34
CA VAL A 12 -39.74 3.61 -10.55
C VAL A 12 -38.67 4.49 -11.19
N LEU A 13 -38.91 5.81 -11.27
CA LEU A 13 -37.92 6.75 -11.80
C LEU A 13 -36.65 6.77 -10.95
N LEU A 14 -36.80 6.83 -9.62
CA LEU A 14 -35.65 6.83 -8.71
C LEU A 14 -34.86 5.50 -8.79
N ALA A 15 -35.58 4.36 -8.83
CA ALA A 15 -34.95 3.05 -8.98
C ALA A 15 -34.19 2.93 -10.31
N SER A 16 -34.77 3.45 -11.39
CA SER A 16 -34.15 3.42 -12.74
C SER A 16 -32.91 4.31 -12.79
N PHE A 17 -33.01 5.52 -12.22
CA PHE A 17 -31.87 6.43 -12.12
C PHE A 17 -30.73 5.83 -11.28
N ALA A 18 -31.05 5.24 -10.13
CA ALA A 18 -30.07 4.56 -9.28
C ALA A 18 -29.43 3.37 -10.00
N ALA A 19 -30.21 2.52 -10.67
CA ALA A 19 -29.70 1.38 -11.42
C ALA A 19 -28.76 1.81 -12.55
N LEU A 20 -29.12 2.85 -13.30
CA LEU A 20 -28.26 3.41 -14.36
C LEU A 20 -26.97 4.00 -13.79
N GLY A 21 -27.07 4.78 -12.71
CA GLY A 21 -25.90 5.36 -12.05
C GLY A 21 -24.95 4.32 -11.49
N SER A 22 -25.46 3.35 -10.74
CA SER A 22 -24.68 2.23 -10.20
C SER A 22 -24.08 1.36 -11.30
N GLY A 23 -24.83 1.10 -12.39
CA GLY A 23 -24.32 0.36 -13.54
C GLY A 23 -23.14 1.07 -14.20
N LEU A 24 -23.25 2.39 -14.40
CA LEU A 24 -22.17 3.19 -14.98
C LEU A 24 -20.91 3.20 -14.07
N ILE A 25 -21.09 3.43 -12.77
CA ILE A 25 -19.98 3.41 -11.81
C ILE A 25 -19.32 2.02 -11.78
N SER A 26 -20.12 0.94 -11.78
CA SER A 26 -19.61 -0.43 -11.78
C SER A 26 -18.81 -0.74 -13.03
N ALA A 27 -19.24 -0.28 -14.20
CA ALA A 27 -18.50 -0.46 -15.44
C ALA A 27 -17.15 0.27 -15.41
N VAL A 28 -17.13 1.53 -14.94
CA VAL A 28 -15.90 2.30 -14.78
C VAL A 28 -14.96 1.63 -13.77
N TYR A 29 -15.47 1.15 -12.64
CA TYR A 29 -14.68 0.44 -11.64
C TYR A 29 -14.03 -0.82 -12.22
N GLU A 30 -14.80 -1.63 -12.95
CA GLU A 30 -14.31 -2.88 -13.52
C GLU A 30 -13.18 -2.66 -14.55
N GLU A 31 -13.28 -1.61 -15.35
CA GLU A 31 -12.25 -1.19 -16.30
C GLU A 31 -11.01 -0.60 -15.61
N THR A 32 -11.20 0.15 -14.52
CA THR A 32 -10.10 0.91 -13.87
C THR A 32 -9.38 0.15 -12.77
N LYS A 33 -9.95 -0.94 -12.23
CA LYS A 33 -9.34 -1.67 -11.11
C LYS A 33 -7.94 -2.21 -11.40
N VAL A 34 -7.70 -2.76 -12.59
CA VAL A 34 -6.41 -3.35 -12.99
C VAL A 34 -5.33 -2.28 -13.16
N PRO A 35 -5.54 -1.20 -13.95
CA PRO A 35 -4.52 -0.16 -14.08
C PRO A 35 -4.23 0.55 -12.76
N ILE A 36 -5.23 0.75 -11.88
CA ILE A 36 -5.01 1.31 -10.54
C ILE A 36 -4.11 0.39 -9.72
N ALA A 37 -4.42 -0.90 -9.64
CA ALA A 37 -3.60 -1.86 -8.89
C ALA A 37 -2.17 -1.95 -9.43
N LYS A 38 -1.97 -1.86 -10.75
CA LYS A 38 -0.64 -1.83 -11.36
C LYS A 38 0.13 -0.55 -10.99
N ALA A 39 -0.54 0.60 -11.00
CA ALA A 39 0.06 1.87 -10.62
C ALA A 39 0.45 1.90 -9.14
N GLU A 40 -0.40 1.37 -8.25
CA GLU A 40 -0.11 1.20 -6.83
C GLU A 40 1.12 0.30 -6.62
N ARG A 41 1.15 -0.88 -7.24
CA ARG A 41 2.31 -1.79 -7.17
C ARG A 41 3.60 -1.13 -7.67
N ALA A 42 3.54 -0.37 -8.75
CA ALA A 42 4.70 0.35 -9.28
C ALA A 42 5.18 1.46 -8.34
N ALA A 43 4.25 2.17 -7.68
CA ALA A 43 4.58 3.20 -6.70
C ALA A 43 5.24 2.60 -5.45
N GLU A 44 4.74 1.47 -4.95
CA GLU A 44 5.35 0.73 -3.85
C GLU A 44 6.75 0.22 -4.22
N ALA A 45 6.90 -0.41 -5.38
CA ALA A 45 8.20 -0.89 -5.85
C ALA A 45 9.21 0.26 -5.95
N LYS A 46 8.79 1.45 -6.40
CA LYS A 46 9.64 2.63 -6.45
C LYS A 46 10.16 3.05 -5.06
N GLN A 47 9.35 2.95 -4.01
CA GLN A 47 9.79 3.25 -2.65
C GLN A 47 10.87 2.28 -2.18
N LEU A 48 10.77 0.99 -2.55
CA LEU A 48 11.80 -0.01 -2.25
C LEU A 48 13.12 0.30 -2.99
N LEU A 49 13.02 0.78 -4.24
CA LEU A 49 14.17 1.12 -5.06
C LEU A 49 14.93 2.37 -4.59
N GLU A 50 14.28 3.27 -3.85
CA GLU A 50 14.97 4.40 -3.22
C GLU A 50 15.87 3.95 -2.05
N ILE A 51 15.58 2.80 -1.45
CA ILE A 51 16.38 2.20 -0.38
C ILE A 51 17.48 1.31 -0.98
N PHE A 52 17.10 0.46 -1.91
CA PHE A 52 18.00 -0.43 -2.64
C PHE A 52 17.89 -0.14 -4.15
N PRO A 53 18.79 0.69 -4.72
CA PRO A 53 18.78 1.01 -6.14
C PRO A 53 18.89 -0.24 -7.01
N GLN A 54 18.39 -0.20 -8.24
CA GLN A 54 18.46 -1.34 -9.18
C GLN A 54 19.89 -1.84 -9.45
N SER A 55 20.91 -1.01 -9.26
CA SER A 55 22.30 -1.46 -9.38
C SER A 55 22.75 -2.35 -8.22
N SER A 56 22.04 -2.33 -7.08
CA SER A 56 22.42 -3.02 -5.84
C SER A 56 21.89 -4.47 -5.73
N HIS A 57 20.92 -4.83 -6.56
CA HIS A 57 20.25 -6.14 -6.59
C HIS A 57 19.87 -6.54 -8.02
N ASP A 58 19.45 -7.78 -8.21
CA ASP A 58 18.98 -8.31 -9.51
C ASP A 58 17.59 -8.96 -9.45
N ASN A 59 16.94 -8.96 -8.29
CA ASN A 59 15.58 -9.46 -8.11
C ASN A 59 14.53 -8.35 -8.08
N GLU A 60 13.28 -8.69 -8.36
CA GLU A 60 12.16 -7.79 -8.09
C GLU A 60 11.86 -7.78 -6.58
N LEU A 61 12.30 -6.73 -5.88
CA LEU A 61 12.18 -6.62 -4.42
C LEU A 61 10.76 -6.86 -3.90
N ILE A 62 9.76 -6.27 -4.58
CA ILE A 62 8.35 -6.34 -4.17
C ILE A 62 7.77 -7.77 -4.24
N ASP A 63 8.41 -8.66 -5.00
CA ASP A 63 8.00 -10.06 -5.16
C ASP A 63 8.69 -10.97 -4.14
N ASP A 64 9.82 -10.54 -3.57
CA ASP A 64 10.58 -11.30 -2.56
C ASP A 64 10.30 -10.82 -1.13
N GLY A 65 9.02 -10.92 -0.76
CA GLY A 65 8.53 -10.56 0.57
C GLY A 65 8.66 -11.67 1.61
N PHE A 66 8.70 -11.28 2.88
CA PHE A 66 8.56 -12.17 4.04
C PHE A 66 7.73 -11.48 5.13
N VAL A 67 7.05 -12.28 5.95
CA VAL A 67 6.19 -11.77 7.03
C VAL A 67 7.03 -11.47 8.27
N ILE A 68 6.78 -10.30 8.86
CA ILE A 68 7.29 -9.88 10.15
C ILE A 68 6.12 -9.89 11.12
N ALA A 69 6.30 -10.55 12.25
CA ALA A 69 5.25 -10.68 13.26
C ALA A 69 4.86 -9.31 13.84
N ALA A 70 3.59 -9.20 14.24
CA ALA A 70 3.13 -8.07 15.03
C ALA A 70 3.79 -8.05 16.42
N ASN A 71 3.78 -6.88 17.05
CA ASN A 71 4.27 -6.62 18.40
C ASN A 71 5.75 -6.95 18.62
N ASP A 72 6.55 -6.88 17.57
CA ASP A 72 8.00 -6.90 17.70
C ASP A 72 8.47 -5.69 18.53
N ALA A 73 9.32 -5.96 19.53
CA ALA A 73 9.75 -4.97 20.50
C ALA A 73 10.60 -3.84 19.88
N LEU A 74 11.32 -4.11 18.80
CA LEU A 74 12.20 -3.14 18.13
C LEU A 74 11.47 -2.39 17.01
N LEU A 75 10.60 -3.07 16.27
CA LEU A 75 9.91 -2.49 15.12
C LEU A 75 8.58 -1.80 15.49
N THR A 76 8.07 -2.10 16.68
CA THR A 76 6.85 -1.56 17.30
C THR A 76 5.58 -1.69 16.43
N LEU A 77 5.55 -2.69 15.54
CA LEU A 77 4.43 -2.93 14.62
C LEU A 77 3.20 -3.42 15.41
N ARG A 78 2.01 -2.85 15.16
CA ARG A 78 0.75 -3.34 15.78
C ARG A 78 0.13 -4.51 15.01
N GLU A 79 0.41 -4.59 13.72
CA GLU A 79 -0.08 -5.59 12.79
C GLU A 79 1.13 -6.25 12.10
N PRO A 80 0.98 -7.46 11.56
CA PRO A 80 2.05 -8.09 10.79
C PRO A 80 2.51 -7.19 9.65
N GLY A 81 3.83 -7.01 9.53
CA GLY A 81 4.45 -6.24 8.47
C GLY A 81 5.00 -7.14 7.37
N THR A 82 5.24 -6.55 6.19
CA THR A 82 5.98 -7.21 5.10
C THR A 82 7.38 -6.65 5.05
N GLY A 83 8.39 -7.50 5.23
CA GLY A 83 9.77 -7.21 4.88
C GLY A 83 10.09 -7.70 3.47
N TYR A 84 11.15 -7.17 2.86
CA TYR A 84 11.57 -7.52 1.50
C TYR A 84 13.06 -7.89 1.48
N ARG A 85 13.45 -8.81 0.60
CA ARG A 85 14.85 -9.23 0.44
C ARG A 85 15.42 -8.64 -0.85
N ALA A 86 16.55 -7.95 -0.72
CA ALA A 86 17.41 -7.62 -1.84
C ALA A 86 18.38 -8.79 -2.08
N ARG A 87 18.47 -9.23 -3.32
CA ARG A 87 19.37 -10.31 -3.74
C ARG A 87 20.31 -9.86 -4.83
N ARG A 88 21.49 -10.45 -4.83
CA ARG A 88 22.41 -10.40 -5.97
C ARG A 88 22.87 -11.82 -6.27
N GLY A 89 22.47 -12.33 -7.42
CA GLY A 89 22.49 -13.74 -7.73
C GLY A 89 21.63 -14.51 -6.72
N ASN A 90 22.19 -15.57 -6.13
CA ASN A 90 21.49 -16.36 -5.13
C ASN A 90 21.69 -15.88 -3.68
N ALA A 91 22.50 -14.84 -3.46
CA ALA A 91 22.81 -14.33 -2.12
C ALA A 91 21.87 -13.17 -1.73
N VAL A 92 21.43 -13.16 -0.48
CA VAL A 92 20.72 -12.00 0.09
C VAL A 92 21.76 -10.92 0.39
N SER A 93 21.70 -9.82 -0.35
CA SER A 93 22.59 -8.66 -0.18
C SER A 93 22.07 -7.66 0.85
N GLY A 94 20.78 -7.72 1.17
CA GLY A 94 20.17 -6.89 2.21
C GLY A 94 18.69 -7.19 2.41
N ILE A 95 18.10 -6.54 3.41
CA ILE A 95 16.69 -6.63 3.74
C ILE A 95 16.09 -5.25 3.93
N ILE A 96 14.82 -5.09 3.58
CA ILE A 96 14.01 -3.93 3.93
C ILE A 96 12.99 -4.40 4.96
N ILE A 97 12.90 -3.72 6.09
CA ILE A 97 11.94 -4.04 7.14
C ILE A 97 11.09 -2.80 7.49
N PRO A 98 9.78 -2.97 7.74
CA PRO A 98 8.94 -1.89 8.23
C PRO A 98 9.21 -1.63 9.71
N ALA A 99 9.16 -0.37 10.09
CA ALA A 99 9.22 0.06 11.48
C ALA A 99 8.22 1.20 11.71
N THR A 100 7.75 1.34 12.94
CA THR A 100 6.94 2.49 13.37
C THR A 100 7.67 3.21 14.50
N ALA A 101 7.88 4.51 14.38
CA ALA A 101 8.25 5.35 15.51
C ALA A 101 6.94 5.90 16.12
N ARG A 102 6.71 5.63 17.41
CA ARG A 102 5.44 5.93 18.12
C ARG A 102 5.50 7.20 18.95
N ASP A 103 6.65 7.82 18.99
CA ASP A 103 7.03 8.99 19.74
C ASP A 103 7.02 10.27 18.89
N GLY A 104 6.41 10.22 17.69
CA GLY A 104 6.13 11.43 16.91
C GLY A 104 5.18 12.36 17.64
N TYR A 105 5.44 13.67 17.55
CA TYR A 105 4.66 14.69 18.25
C TYR A 105 3.19 14.68 17.82
N SER A 106 2.94 14.37 16.55
CA SER A 106 1.61 14.36 15.94
C SER A 106 1.09 12.95 15.67
N GLY A 107 1.76 11.92 16.20
CA GLY A 107 1.41 10.51 16.09
C GLY A 107 2.46 9.64 15.42
N ASP A 108 2.05 8.43 15.00
CA ASP A 108 2.96 7.43 14.44
C ASP A 108 3.66 7.88 13.14
N ILE A 109 4.96 7.62 13.06
CA ILE A 109 5.78 7.77 11.83
C ILE A 109 6.07 6.37 11.29
N ARG A 110 5.58 6.09 10.08
CA ARG A 110 5.77 4.79 9.42
C ARG A 110 7.00 4.84 8.51
N LEU A 111 7.85 3.83 8.64
CA LEU A 111 9.18 3.79 8.03
C LEU A 111 9.41 2.45 7.34
N LEU A 112 10.24 2.47 6.30
CA LEU A 112 10.97 1.32 5.79
C LEU A 112 12.46 1.54 6.04
N VAL A 113 13.13 0.52 6.57
CA VAL A 113 14.56 0.56 6.89
C VAL A 113 15.25 -0.54 6.10
N GLY A 114 16.19 -0.15 5.23
CA GLY A 114 17.06 -1.05 4.50
C GLY A 114 18.34 -1.33 5.27
N ILE A 115 18.70 -2.59 5.39
CA ILE A 115 19.89 -3.07 6.09
C ILE A 115 20.66 -3.97 5.14
N ASN A 116 21.92 -3.64 4.86
CA ASN A 116 22.83 -4.46 4.07
C ASN A 116 23.22 -5.74 4.83
N SER A 117 23.75 -6.74 4.12
CA SER A 117 24.23 -7.99 4.72
C SER A 117 25.37 -7.80 5.73
N ASP A 118 26.07 -6.66 5.70
CA ASP A 118 27.11 -6.28 6.66
C ASP A 118 26.55 -5.60 7.93
N GLY A 119 25.22 -5.42 8.03
CA GLY A 119 24.54 -4.77 9.13
C GLY A 119 24.46 -3.25 9.03
N MET A 120 25.03 -2.63 8.00
CA MET A 120 24.95 -1.19 7.78
C MET A 120 23.59 -0.80 7.21
N ILE A 121 23.12 0.40 7.56
CA ILE A 121 21.88 0.95 6.99
C ILE A 121 22.13 1.32 5.53
N ALA A 122 21.37 0.70 4.63
CA ALA A 122 21.38 1.01 3.19
C ALA A 122 20.57 2.27 2.88
N GLY A 123 19.47 2.48 3.60
CA GLY A 123 18.60 3.64 3.43
C GLY A 123 17.37 3.57 4.33
N VAL A 124 16.67 4.70 4.46
CA VAL A 124 15.42 4.79 5.22
C VAL A 124 14.42 5.59 4.39
N ARG A 125 13.17 5.10 4.31
CA ARG A 125 12.07 5.79 3.65
C ARG A 125 10.90 5.99 4.60
N ILE A 126 10.44 7.23 4.71
CA ILE A 126 9.22 7.56 5.45
C ILE A 126 8.02 7.28 4.53
N LEU A 127 7.12 6.40 4.97
CA LEU A 127 5.88 6.05 4.26
C LEU A 127 4.74 7.01 4.60
N GLY A 128 4.79 7.62 5.79
CA GLY A 128 3.84 8.65 6.18
C GLY A 128 4.02 9.08 7.63
N HIS A 129 3.75 10.35 7.88
CA HIS A 129 3.73 10.99 9.19
C HIS A 129 2.64 12.06 9.23
N ARG A 130 2.34 12.59 10.42
CA ARG A 130 1.45 13.74 10.63
C ARG A 130 2.15 14.96 11.21
N GLU A 131 3.48 14.95 11.23
CA GLU A 131 4.29 16.06 11.74
C GLU A 131 4.08 17.36 10.96
N THR A 132 4.44 18.48 11.60
CA THR A 132 4.44 19.81 10.98
C THR A 132 5.40 19.86 9.78
N PRO A 133 4.99 20.42 8.63
CA PRO A 133 5.82 20.54 7.43
C PRO A 133 7.09 21.39 7.60
#